data_AF-A0A453J7F7-F1
#
_entry.id   AF-A0A453J7F7-F1
#
_cell.length_a   1.000
_cell.length_b   1.000
_cell.length_c   1.000
_cell.angle_alpha   90.00
_cell.angle_beta   90.00
_cell.angle_gamma   90.00
#
_symmetry.space_group_name_H-M   'P 1'
#
loop_
_entity.id
_entity.type
_entity.pdbx_description
1 polymer ?
#
loop_
_entity_poly.entity_id
_entity_poly.type
_entity_poly.pdbx_seq_one_letter_code
_entity_poly.pdbx_strand_id
1 'polypeptide(L)'
;MNGNVINQIGTRADQPGGYYSQLAKEYDRVIISSDMAKATTLPISRQPGAKQPLHIIIVQGEGSKLHIPFLDEESASNAIVLADSPIAVEPAGVGVSVLDQMNLESILRLLADRGLCSVLVDFRDAGGVLAPLLKNFQEDKLVQKVVVELSPSWMVSSGLSDLAFGGSQSFALKNVEHKEVNGTLLLEGYL
;
A
#
# COMPACT_ATOMS: atom_id res chain seq x y z
N MET A 1 25.74 -2.43 -5.21
CA MET A 1 24.60 -2.85 -6.06
C MET A 1 23.37 -2.68 -5.20
N ASN A 2 22.47 -1.79 -5.58
CA ASN A 2 21.33 -1.43 -4.73
C ASN A 2 20.09 -2.18 -5.25
N GLY A 3 19.21 -2.61 -4.34
CA GLY A 3 17.94 -3.24 -4.72
C GLY A 3 16.97 -2.22 -5.29
N ASN A 4 16.09 -2.65 -6.19
CA ASN A 4 15.01 -1.82 -6.75
C ASN A 4 13.65 -2.30 -6.24
N VAL A 5 12.71 -1.37 -6.04
CA VAL A 5 11.31 -1.71 -5.73
C VAL A 5 10.59 -2.06 -7.03
N ILE A 6 9.85 -3.16 -7.01
CA ILE A 6 9.07 -3.66 -8.17
C ILE A 6 7.62 -3.86 -7.76
N ASN A 7 6.71 -3.79 -8.74
CA ASN A 7 5.28 -3.95 -8.53
C ASN A 7 4.79 -5.41 -8.50
N GLN A 8 5.72 -6.35 -8.45
CA GLN A 8 5.45 -7.78 -8.44
C GLN A 8 5.57 -8.32 -7.02
N ILE A 9 4.74 -9.31 -6.73
CA ILE A 9 4.84 -10.13 -5.51
C ILE A 9 5.34 -11.51 -5.89
N GLY A 10 5.96 -12.19 -4.94
CA GLY A 10 6.48 -13.54 -5.12
C GLY A 10 5.42 -14.53 -5.57
N THR A 11 5.91 -15.62 -6.16
CA THR A 11 5.04 -16.69 -6.66
C THR A 11 4.14 -17.20 -5.53
N ARG A 12 2.83 -17.22 -5.78
CA ARG A 12 1.79 -17.64 -4.83
C ARG A 12 1.65 -16.78 -3.56
N ALA A 13 2.24 -15.59 -3.51
CA ALA A 13 2.12 -14.69 -2.35
C ALA A 13 0.66 -14.27 -2.07
N ASP A 14 -0.15 -14.08 -3.13
CA ASP A 14 -1.57 -13.72 -3.07
C ASP A 14 -2.53 -14.92 -2.96
N GLN A 15 -2.02 -16.16 -3.03
CA GLN A 15 -2.84 -17.36 -2.97
C GLN A 15 -3.24 -17.72 -1.53
N PRO A 16 -4.21 -18.63 -1.32
CA PRO A 16 -4.50 -19.17 0.01
C PRO A 16 -3.21 -19.70 0.67
N GLY A 17 -2.96 -19.33 1.92
CA GLY A 17 -1.70 -19.62 2.63
C GLY A 17 -0.48 -18.77 2.25
N GLY A 18 -0.56 -17.94 1.20
CA GLY A 18 0.49 -16.99 0.83
C GLY A 18 0.58 -15.80 1.80
N TYR A 19 1.78 -15.25 1.97
CA TYR A 19 2.04 -14.20 2.97
C TYR A 19 1.24 -12.91 2.70
N TYR A 20 1.15 -12.49 1.44
CA TYR A 20 0.45 -11.25 1.10
C TYR A 20 -1.06 -11.39 1.32
N SER A 21 -1.62 -12.56 0.99
CA SER A 21 -3.01 -12.92 1.28
C SER A 21 -3.31 -12.99 2.79
N GLN A 22 -2.34 -13.40 3.61
CA GLN A 22 -2.43 -13.35 5.07
C GLN A 22 -2.41 -11.92 5.59
N LEU A 23 -1.49 -11.08 5.11
CA LEU A 23 -1.46 -9.65 5.45
C LEU A 23 -2.80 -8.98 5.10
N ALA A 24 -3.31 -9.17 3.88
CA ALA A 24 -4.60 -8.60 3.48
C ALA A 24 -5.79 -9.07 4.35
N LYS A 25 -5.68 -10.20 5.05
CA LYS A 25 -6.68 -10.68 6.02
C LYS A 25 -6.54 -9.99 7.38
N GLU A 26 -5.30 -9.73 7.81
CA GLU A 26 -4.97 -9.18 9.13
C GLU A 26 -5.34 -7.70 9.26
N TYR A 27 -5.26 -6.97 8.15
CA TYR A 27 -5.50 -5.54 8.11
C TYR A 27 -6.92 -5.22 7.65
N ASP A 28 -7.61 -4.32 8.34
CA ASP A 28 -8.93 -3.85 7.94
C ASP A 28 -8.85 -3.08 6.61
N ARG A 29 -7.73 -2.43 6.33
CA ARG A 29 -7.57 -1.48 5.21
C ARG A 29 -6.26 -1.68 4.50
N VAL A 30 -6.28 -1.43 3.19
CA VAL A 30 -5.05 -1.32 2.38
C VAL A 30 -5.02 0.05 1.71
N ILE A 31 -3.98 0.84 2.01
CA ILE A 31 -3.67 2.09 1.32
C ILE A 31 -2.81 1.74 0.09
N ILE A 32 -3.24 2.23 -1.07
CA ILE A 32 -2.57 2.07 -2.35
C ILE A 32 -2.49 3.41 -3.09
N SER A 33 -1.53 3.53 -4.01
CA SER A 33 -1.48 4.68 -4.91
C SER A 33 -2.55 4.57 -6.00
N SER A 34 -2.93 5.73 -6.56
CA SER A 34 -3.80 5.78 -7.73
C SER A 34 -3.22 5.05 -8.96
N ASP A 35 -1.89 5.03 -9.12
CA ASP A 35 -1.26 4.34 -10.25
C ASP A 35 -1.32 2.83 -10.10
N MET A 36 -1.15 2.31 -8.88
CA MET A 36 -1.37 0.90 -8.60
C MET A 36 -2.83 0.51 -8.80
N ALA A 37 -3.78 1.36 -8.40
CA ALA A 37 -5.21 1.14 -8.61
C ALA A 37 -5.61 1.08 -10.09
N LYS A 38 -4.93 1.86 -10.96
CA LYS A 38 -5.13 1.82 -12.43
C LYS A 38 -4.51 0.58 -13.07
N ALA A 39 -3.34 0.17 -12.59
CA ALA A 39 -2.50 -0.79 -13.30
C ALA A 39 -2.66 -2.24 -12.83
N THR A 40 -3.16 -2.46 -11.60
CA THR A 40 -3.17 -3.79 -10.98
C THR A 40 -4.50 -4.11 -10.30
N THR A 41 -4.77 -5.40 -10.12
CA THR A 41 -5.89 -5.86 -9.31
C THR A 41 -5.73 -5.39 -7.87
N LEU A 42 -6.84 -4.96 -7.26
CA LEU A 42 -6.84 -4.48 -5.89
C LEU A 42 -6.39 -5.58 -4.90
N PRO A 43 -5.65 -5.21 -3.84
CA PRO A 43 -5.23 -6.12 -2.78
C PRO A 43 -6.38 -6.85 -2.08
N ILE A 44 -6.55 -8.14 -2.35
CA ILE A 44 -7.56 -8.97 -1.70
C ILE A 44 -6.93 -10.10 -0.90
N SER A 45 -7.63 -10.53 0.16
CA SER A 45 -7.28 -11.78 0.84
C SER A 45 -7.97 -12.96 0.16
N ARG A 46 -7.20 -13.98 -0.18
CA ARG A 46 -7.71 -15.29 -0.65
C ARG A 46 -7.79 -16.33 0.46
N GLN A 47 -7.68 -15.93 1.73
CA GLN A 47 -7.81 -16.89 2.82
C GLN A 47 -9.29 -17.34 2.98
N PRO A 48 -9.55 -18.59 3.37
CA PRO A 48 -10.90 -19.06 3.62
C PRO A 48 -11.62 -18.20 4.67
N GLY A 49 -12.82 -17.70 4.32
CA GLY A 49 -13.63 -16.86 5.20
C GLY A 49 -13.02 -15.49 5.52
N ALA A 50 -12.07 -15.00 4.72
CA ALA A 50 -11.47 -13.68 4.93
C ALA A 50 -12.48 -12.56 4.73
N LYS A 51 -12.55 -11.64 5.70
CA LYS A 51 -13.13 -10.32 5.51
C LYS A 51 -12.18 -9.54 4.60
N GLN A 52 -12.69 -9.02 3.48
CA GLN A 52 -11.87 -8.23 2.57
C GLN A 52 -11.51 -6.89 3.19
N PRO A 53 -10.28 -6.39 2.97
CA PRO A 53 -9.94 -5.05 3.38
C PRO A 53 -10.71 -4.04 2.53
N LEU A 54 -11.01 -2.88 3.10
CA LEU A 54 -11.46 -1.73 2.31
C LEU A 54 -10.23 -1.05 1.71
N HIS A 55 -10.34 -0.64 0.46
CA HIS A 55 -9.26 -0.03 -0.28
C HIS A 55 -9.28 1.48 -0.08
N ILE A 56 -8.14 2.05 0.28
CA ILE A 56 -7.94 3.49 0.37
C ILE A 56 -6.98 3.88 -0.74
N ILE A 57 -7.45 4.67 -1.69
CA ILE A 57 -6.68 5.04 -2.88
C ILE A 57 -6.26 6.50 -2.73
N ILE A 58 -4.94 6.73 -2.71
CA ILE A 58 -4.36 8.06 -2.60
C ILE A 58 -4.18 8.63 -4.00
N VAL A 59 -4.75 9.81 -4.21
CA VAL A 59 -4.57 10.63 -5.41
C VAL A 59 -3.97 11.96 -4.99
N GLN A 60 -2.89 12.37 -5.66
CA GLN A 60 -2.29 13.70 -5.50
C GLN A 60 -1.88 14.22 -6.87
N GLY A 61 -1.97 15.54 -7.07
CA GLY A 61 -1.57 16.21 -8.30
C GLY A 61 -2.64 16.25 -9.39
N GLU A 62 -2.23 16.62 -10.61
CA GLU A 62 -3.16 16.95 -11.70
C GLU A 62 -3.78 15.70 -12.32
N GLY A 63 -4.98 15.35 -11.85
CA GLY A 63 -5.85 14.37 -12.49
C GLY A 63 -7.31 14.70 -12.15
N SER A 64 -8.08 15.18 -13.12
CA SER A 64 -9.51 15.45 -12.92
C SER A 64 -10.37 14.18 -12.92
N LYS A 65 -9.77 13.05 -13.31
CA LYS A 65 -10.44 11.76 -13.40
C LYS A 65 -9.55 10.59 -12.98
N LEU A 66 -10.09 9.69 -12.18
CA LEU A 66 -9.52 8.39 -11.83
C LEU A 66 -10.44 7.28 -12.32
N HIS A 67 -9.91 6.33 -13.08
CA HIS A 67 -10.61 5.11 -13.45
C HIS A 67 -9.92 3.91 -12.79
N ILE A 68 -10.68 3.07 -12.08
CA ILE A 68 -10.20 1.90 -11.35
C ILE A 68 -10.73 0.65 -12.07
N PRO A 69 -10.02 0.13 -13.08
CA PRO A 69 -10.56 -0.87 -14.00
C PRO A 69 -10.85 -2.22 -13.35
N PHE A 70 -10.19 -2.52 -12.23
CA PHE A 70 -10.33 -3.79 -11.50
C PHE A 70 -11.34 -3.70 -10.34
N LEU A 71 -12.09 -2.60 -10.26
CA LEU A 71 -13.18 -2.43 -9.32
C LEU A 71 -14.50 -2.40 -10.10
N ASP A 72 -15.38 -3.34 -9.80
CA ASP A 72 -16.74 -3.39 -10.33
C ASP A 72 -17.69 -2.47 -9.54
N GLU A 73 -18.80 -2.08 -10.16
CA GLU A 73 -19.80 -1.19 -9.54
C GLU A 73 -20.40 -1.79 -8.25
N GLU A 74 -20.60 -3.10 -8.18
CA GLU A 74 -21.17 -3.77 -6.99
C GLU A 74 -20.20 -3.67 -5.80
N SER A 75 -18.89 -3.72 -6.08
CA SER A 75 -17.84 -3.60 -5.08
C SER A 75 -17.37 -2.16 -4.85
N ALA A 76 -17.94 -1.15 -5.53
CA ALA A 76 -17.47 0.24 -5.45
C ALA A 76 -17.46 0.80 -4.02
N SER A 77 -18.41 0.37 -3.19
CA SER A 77 -18.49 0.73 -1.76
C SER A 77 -17.31 0.20 -0.93
N ASN A 78 -16.54 -0.76 -1.45
CA ASN A 78 -15.35 -1.31 -0.83
C ASN A 78 -14.08 -0.47 -1.09
N ALA A 79 -14.21 0.70 -1.71
CA ALA A 79 -13.11 1.62 -1.96
C ALA A 79 -13.46 3.06 -1.55
N ILE A 80 -12.43 3.77 -1.08
CA ILE A 80 -12.47 5.21 -0.83
C ILE A 80 -11.27 5.84 -1.53
N VAL A 81 -11.52 6.91 -2.27
CA VAL A 81 -10.50 7.78 -2.85
C VAL A 81 -10.28 8.97 -1.93
N LEU A 82 -9.03 9.16 -1.52
CA LEU A 82 -8.58 10.35 -0.82
C LEU A 82 -7.78 11.20 -1.81
N ALA A 83 -8.19 12.45 -1.99
CA ALA A 83 -7.58 13.36 -2.97
C ALA A 83 -7.24 14.71 -2.34
N ASP A 84 -6.22 15.39 -2.88
CA ASP A 84 -5.87 16.78 -2.53
C ASP A 84 -6.76 17.82 -3.22
N SER A 85 -7.53 17.41 -4.22
CA SER A 85 -8.42 18.25 -5.01
C SER A 85 -9.64 17.45 -5.52
N PRO A 86 -10.73 18.13 -5.93
CA PRO A 86 -11.90 17.45 -6.46
C PRO A 86 -11.58 16.62 -7.72
N ILE A 87 -11.99 15.35 -7.70
CA ILE A 87 -11.73 14.38 -8.78
C ILE A 87 -12.99 13.57 -9.11
N ALA A 88 -13.21 13.28 -10.39
CA ALA A 88 -14.22 12.34 -10.84
C ALA A 88 -13.67 10.90 -10.76
N VAL A 89 -14.41 9.97 -10.18
CA VAL A 89 -13.96 8.58 -10.01
C VAL A 89 -14.91 7.62 -10.72
N GLU A 90 -14.34 6.66 -11.43
CA GLU A 90 -15.03 5.51 -12.02
C GLU A 90 -14.46 4.21 -11.44
N PRO A 91 -15.31 3.21 -11.12
CA PRO A 91 -16.76 3.20 -11.29
C PRO A 91 -17.52 4.17 -10.35
N ALA A 92 -18.78 4.46 -10.68
CA ALA A 92 -19.64 5.26 -9.81
C ALA A 92 -19.91 4.51 -8.49
N GLY A 93 -20.13 5.26 -7.40
CA GLY A 93 -20.37 4.69 -6.07
C GLY A 93 -19.11 4.55 -5.21
N VAL A 94 -17.92 4.77 -5.77
CA VAL A 94 -16.69 4.89 -4.99
C VAL A 94 -16.75 6.16 -4.16
N GLY A 95 -16.53 6.04 -2.84
CA GLY A 95 -16.53 7.20 -1.95
C GLY A 95 -15.32 8.09 -2.24
N VAL A 96 -15.54 9.41 -2.40
CA VAL A 96 -14.45 10.38 -2.59
C VAL A 96 -14.40 11.32 -1.40
N SER A 97 -13.22 11.59 -0.88
CA SER A 97 -13.01 12.59 0.17
C SER A 97 -11.80 13.45 -0.19
N VAL A 98 -12.04 14.76 -0.30
CA VAL A 98 -10.98 15.74 -0.52
C VAL A 98 -10.41 16.13 0.84
N LEU A 99 -9.09 16.06 0.99
CA LEU A 99 -8.39 16.39 2.22
C LEU A 99 -7.62 17.69 2.06
N ASP A 100 -7.84 18.61 3.01
CA ASP A 100 -7.08 19.87 3.07
C ASP A 100 -5.59 19.64 3.28
N GLN A 101 -5.24 18.59 4.01
CA GLN A 101 -3.86 18.18 4.27
C GLN A 101 -3.65 16.72 3.91
N MET A 102 -2.93 16.52 2.81
CA MET A 102 -2.62 15.19 2.30
C MET A 102 -1.32 14.66 2.93
N ASN A 103 -1.37 14.34 4.23
CA ASN A 103 -0.29 13.72 5.01
C ASN A 103 -0.80 12.46 5.74
N LEU A 104 0.11 11.60 6.20
CA LEU A 104 -0.27 10.33 6.80
C LEU A 104 -1.08 10.50 8.10
N GLU A 105 -0.76 11.48 8.94
CA GLU A 105 -1.49 11.74 10.20
C GLU A 105 -2.97 12.03 9.93
N SER A 106 -3.26 12.96 9.02
CA SER A 106 -4.62 13.33 8.61
C SER A 106 -5.38 12.16 8.01
N ILE A 107 -4.71 11.36 7.17
CA ILE A 107 -5.29 10.15 6.58
C ILE A 107 -5.65 9.14 7.68
N LEU A 108 -4.71 8.81 8.57
CA LEU A 108 -4.94 7.84 9.63
C LEU A 108 -6.00 8.31 10.62
N ARG A 109 -6.06 9.61 10.93
CA ARG A 109 -7.11 10.19 11.78
C ARG A 109 -8.50 10.04 11.14
N LEU A 110 -8.63 10.36 9.86
CA LEU A 110 -9.89 10.14 9.13
C LEU A 110 -10.32 8.66 9.17
N LEU A 111 -9.37 7.74 9.02
CA LEU A 111 -9.65 6.30 9.09
C LEU A 111 -10.04 5.87 10.51
N ALA A 112 -9.35 6.38 11.53
CA ALA A 112 -9.64 6.11 12.93
C ALA A 112 -11.05 6.60 13.33
N ASP A 113 -11.45 7.79 12.88
CA ASP A 113 -12.80 8.35 13.11
C ASP A 113 -13.91 7.47 12.49
N ARG A 114 -13.56 6.64 11.50
CA ARG A 114 -14.45 5.64 10.88
C ARG A 114 -14.37 4.26 11.55
N GLY A 115 -13.69 4.16 12.70
CA GLY A 115 -13.55 2.93 13.48
C GLY A 115 -12.55 1.93 12.90
N LEU A 116 -11.55 2.41 12.16
CA LEU A 116 -10.62 1.55 11.41
C LEU A 116 -9.25 1.53 12.10
N CYS A 117 -8.86 0.35 12.59
CA CYS A 117 -7.77 0.24 13.57
C CYS A 117 -6.45 -0.31 12.99
N SER A 118 -6.47 -0.95 11.82
CA SER A 118 -5.26 -1.49 11.20
C SER A 118 -5.21 -1.17 9.71
N VAL A 119 -4.08 -0.61 9.29
CA VAL A 119 -3.83 -0.17 7.91
C VAL A 119 -2.55 -0.79 7.39
N LEU A 120 -2.65 -1.50 6.28
CA LEU A 120 -1.52 -1.91 5.46
C LEU A 120 -1.28 -0.82 4.41
N VAL A 121 -0.04 -0.35 4.26
CA VAL A 121 0.33 0.55 3.16
C VAL A 121 1.16 -0.23 2.17
N ASP A 122 0.69 -0.30 0.93
CA ASP A 122 1.31 -1.09 -0.12
C ASP A 122 2.19 -0.22 -1.04
N PHE A 123 3.50 -0.48 -1.01
CA PHE A 123 4.56 0.30 -1.68
C PHE A 123 5.07 -0.31 -2.98
N ARG A 124 4.36 -1.30 -3.52
CA ARG A 124 4.79 -2.06 -4.71
C ARG A 124 5.05 -1.19 -5.95
N ASP A 125 4.49 0.01 -6.07
CA ASP A 125 4.76 0.94 -7.18
C ASP A 125 5.97 1.87 -6.96
N ALA A 126 6.94 1.45 -6.15
CA ALA A 126 8.01 2.32 -5.64
C ALA A 126 7.46 3.53 -4.86
N GLY A 127 6.27 3.38 -4.30
CA GLY A 127 5.64 4.33 -3.41
C GLY A 127 5.08 5.58 -4.07
N GLY A 128 5.31 5.87 -5.35
CA GLY A 128 4.68 6.99 -6.08
C GLY A 128 4.27 8.20 -5.22
N VAL A 129 2.95 8.44 -5.12
CA VAL A 129 2.33 9.48 -4.28
C VAL A 129 2.32 9.17 -2.76
N LEU A 130 2.60 7.93 -2.36
CA LEU A 130 2.69 7.47 -0.97
C LEU A 130 4.05 7.76 -0.34
N ALA A 131 5.14 7.77 -1.11
CA ALA A 131 6.49 7.98 -0.58
C ALA A 131 6.64 9.32 0.16
N PRO A 132 6.12 10.45 -0.35
CA PRO A 132 6.11 11.71 0.40
C PRO A 132 5.32 11.65 1.72
N LEU A 133 4.26 10.84 1.80
CA LEU A 133 3.44 10.70 3.01
C LEU A 133 4.22 10.06 4.16
N LEU A 134 5.26 9.29 3.84
CA LEU A 134 6.10 8.61 4.81
C LEU A 134 7.44 9.27 5.03
N LYS A 135 7.68 10.47 4.51
CA LYS A 135 8.99 11.12 4.62
C LYS A 135 9.45 11.30 6.08
N ASN A 136 8.53 11.61 6.99
CA ASN A 136 8.80 11.90 8.40
C ASN A 136 8.31 10.81 9.36
N PHE A 137 8.17 9.57 8.86
CA PHE A 137 7.57 8.48 9.64
C PHE A 137 8.29 8.17 10.96
N GLN A 138 9.59 8.51 11.08
CA GLN A 138 10.37 8.32 12.30
C GLN A 138 9.96 9.30 13.39
N GLU A 139 9.76 10.56 13.02
CA GLU A 139 9.28 11.62 13.92
C GLU A 139 7.81 11.40 14.29
N ASP A 140 7.00 11.05 13.30
CA ASP A 140 5.54 10.93 13.45
C ASP A 140 5.16 9.68 14.26
N LYS A 141 6.04 8.67 14.34
CA LYS A 141 5.82 7.37 15.02
C LYS A 141 4.52 6.67 14.58
N LEU A 142 4.10 6.90 13.34
CA LEU A 142 2.86 6.34 12.78
C LEU A 142 3.05 4.93 12.19
N VAL A 143 4.29 4.56 11.86
CA VAL A 143 4.61 3.22 11.35
C VAL A 143 5.07 2.33 12.48
N GLN A 144 4.44 1.16 12.60
CA GLN A 144 4.69 0.21 13.68
C GLN A 144 5.46 -1.03 13.20
N LYS A 145 5.20 -1.46 11.96
CA LYS A 145 5.73 -2.69 11.38
C LYS A 145 6.10 -2.46 9.92
N VAL A 146 7.21 -3.05 9.49
CA VAL A 146 7.68 -3.06 8.11
C VAL A 146 7.78 -4.51 7.65
N VAL A 147 7.23 -4.78 6.47
CA VAL A 147 7.35 -6.07 5.79
C VAL A 147 7.96 -5.85 4.42
N VAL A 148 9.05 -6.56 4.12
CA VAL A 148 9.78 -6.45 2.85
C VAL A 148 9.89 -7.84 2.23
N GLU A 149 9.44 -7.97 0.98
CA GLU A 149 9.76 -9.13 0.16
C GLU A 149 11.00 -8.84 -0.70
N LEU A 150 12.03 -9.66 -0.57
CA LEU A 150 13.22 -9.62 -1.40
C LEU A 150 13.11 -10.67 -2.51
N SER A 151 12.97 -10.19 -3.74
CA SER A 151 12.94 -11.03 -4.94
C SER A 151 14.36 -11.40 -5.39
N PRO A 152 14.60 -12.65 -5.84
CA PRO A 152 15.87 -13.06 -6.44
C PRO A 152 16.08 -12.53 -7.87
N SER A 153 15.16 -11.69 -8.39
CA SER A 153 15.24 -11.13 -9.73
C SER A 153 16.14 -9.90 -9.81
N TRP A 154 17.04 -9.89 -10.78
CA TRP A 154 17.86 -8.72 -11.12
C TRP A 154 17.10 -7.81 -12.10
N MET A 155 16.92 -6.55 -11.72
CA MET A 155 16.31 -5.55 -12.59
C MET A 155 17.23 -4.33 -12.71
N VAL A 156 17.48 -3.91 -13.95
CA VAL A 156 18.23 -2.68 -14.24
C VAL A 156 17.33 -1.49 -13.91
N SER A 157 17.78 -0.59 -13.04
CA SER A 157 17.13 0.71 -12.88
C SER A 157 17.93 1.81 -13.59
N SER A 158 17.20 2.77 -14.13
CA SER A 158 17.74 3.95 -14.80
C SER A 158 18.06 5.10 -13.84
N GLY A 159 17.93 4.92 -12.52
CA GLY A 159 18.04 5.99 -11.53
C GLY A 159 18.47 5.53 -10.13
N LEU A 160 18.50 6.48 -9.18
CA LEU A 160 18.78 6.21 -7.77
C LEU A 160 17.76 5.21 -7.23
N SER A 161 18.26 4.08 -6.74
CA SER A 161 17.46 3.04 -6.10
C SER A 161 17.10 3.47 -4.68
N ASP A 162 16.29 4.53 -4.57
CA ASP A 162 15.75 4.92 -3.28
C ASP A 162 14.68 3.89 -2.93
N LEU A 163 14.91 3.15 -1.83
CA LEU A 163 13.85 2.39 -1.21
C LEU A 163 12.73 3.39 -0.92
N ALA A 164 11.56 3.17 -1.53
CA ALA A 164 10.40 4.04 -1.41
C ALA A 164 10.01 4.34 0.06
N PHE A 165 10.39 3.44 0.96
CA PHE A 165 10.24 3.54 2.40
C PHE A 165 11.60 3.90 3.05
N GLY A 166 11.66 5.01 3.80
CA GLY A 166 12.88 5.48 4.47
C GLY A 166 13.64 6.59 3.73
N GLY A 167 13.37 6.77 2.43
CA GLY A 167 14.07 7.77 1.62
C GLY A 167 15.58 7.57 1.68
N SER A 168 16.33 8.64 1.97
CA SER A 168 17.79 8.60 2.12
C SER A 168 18.26 8.23 3.53
N GLN A 169 17.35 8.00 4.47
CA GLN A 169 17.69 7.73 5.88
C GLN A 169 17.52 6.25 6.21
N SER A 170 18.54 5.67 6.82
CA SER A 170 18.43 4.36 7.44
C SER A 170 17.83 4.47 8.83
N PHE A 171 17.11 3.44 9.24
CA PHE A 171 16.52 3.31 10.57
C PHE A 171 16.66 1.87 11.03
N ALA A 172 16.76 1.66 12.35
CA ALA A 172 16.91 0.34 12.92
C ALA A 172 15.54 -0.31 13.12
N LEU A 173 15.42 -1.56 12.69
CA LEU A 173 14.26 -2.41 13.02
C LEU A 173 14.59 -3.28 14.24
N LYS A 174 13.62 -3.42 15.13
CA LYS A 174 13.60 -4.35 16.26
C LYS A 174 12.91 -5.64 15.87
N ASN A 175 13.25 -6.73 16.58
CA ASN A 175 12.62 -8.04 16.43
C ASN A 175 12.54 -8.48 14.97
N VAL A 176 13.65 -8.33 14.23
CA VAL A 176 13.69 -8.66 12.81
C VAL A 176 13.60 -10.17 12.66
N GLU A 177 12.56 -10.61 11.98
CA GLU A 177 12.35 -12.00 11.59
C GLU A 177 12.49 -12.15 10.07
N HIS A 178 12.89 -13.33 9.64
CA HIS A 178 13.00 -13.64 8.22
C HIS A 178 12.44 -15.03 7.92
N LYS A 179 11.92 -15.20 6.71
CA LYS A 179 11.37 -16.46 6.23
C LYS A 179 11.54 -16.59 4.73
N GLU A 180 12.03 -17.74 4.29
CA GLU A 180 12.02 -18.08 2.87
C GLU A 180 10.62 -18.55 2.45
N VAL A 181 10.08 -17.96 1.39
CA VAL A 181 8.74 -18.26 0.88
C VAL A 181 8.82 -18.38 -0.64
N ASN A 182 8.65 -19.60 -1.17
CA ASN A 182 8.62 -19.85 -2.62
C ASN A 182 9.81 -19.23 -3.40
N GLY A 183 11.00 -19.22 -2.81
CA GLY A 183 12.22 -18.68 -3.43
C GLY A 183 12.41 -17.16 -3.27
N THR A 184 11.53 -16.47 -2.54
CA THR A 184 11.77 -15.09 -2.06
C THR A 184 12.11 -15.09 -0.58
N LEU A 185 12.77 -14.03 -0.11
CA LEU A 185 13.05 -13.83 1.31
C LEU A 185 12.11 -12.75 1.85
N LEU A 186 11.24 -13.12 2.79
CA LEU A 186 10.39 -12.19 3.52
C LEU A 186 11.12 -11.73 4.78
N LEU A 187 11.18 -10.41 4.98
CA LEU A 187 11.68 -9.77 6.19
C LEU A 187 10.54 -9.04 6.87
N GLU A 188 10.39 -9.22 8.18
CA GLU A 188 9.45 -8.47 9.01
C GLU A 188 10.22 -7.84 10.18
N GLY A 189 9.87 -6.62 10.56
CA GLY A 189 10.43 -5.98 11.75
C GLY A 189 9.59 -4.80 12.24
N TYR A 190 9.89 -4.34 13.45
CA TYR A 190 9.17 -3.28 14.15
C TYR A 190 10.05 -2.06 14.36
N LEU A 191 9.47 -0.86 14.43
CA LEU A 191 10.22 0.38 14.71
C LEU A 191 10.48 0.58 16.22
#